data_AF-A0A136KNK2-F1
#
_entry.id   AF-A0A136KNK2-F1
#
_cell.length_a   1.000
_cell.length_b   1.000
_cell.length_c   1.000
_cell.angle_alpha   90.00
_cell.angle_beta   90.00
_cell.angle_gamma   90.00
#
_symmetry.space_group_name_H-M   'P 1'
#
loop_
_entity.id
_entity.type
_entity.pdbx_description
1 polymer ?
#
loop_
_entity_poly.entity_id
_entity_poly.type
_entity_poly.pdbx_seq_one_letter_code
_entity_poly.pdbx_strand_id
1 'polypeptide(L)'
;MPQTQIACPRCKQLISANVEQLFDVTADPPAKQRLLSGQSNFAQCPHCGYQGRLATPVVYHDNAKELLLTFFPPELMLPVNEQERIIGPLIKQVTDRLPAEKRKAYLLSPQANLTYESFLQTILGKDGITPEMLKEQQERVQFLERLMQVTSKDVRSELIKQNEKNY
;
A
#
# COMPACT_ATOMS: atom_id res chain seq x y z
N MET A 1 -12.07 -13.28 -3.97
CA MET A 1 -12.50 -11.99 -3.40
C MET A 1 -13.63 -11.44 -4.25
N PRO A 2 -14.67 -10.84 -3.66
CA PRO A 2 -15.74 -10.24 -4.46
C PRO A 2 -15.16 -9.07 -5.28
N GLN A 3 -15.42 -9.06 -6.58
CA GLN A 3 -15.10 -7.92 -7.44
C GLN A 3 -16.22 -6.89 -7.34
N THR A 4 -15.82 -5.61 -7.29
CA THR A 4 -16.75 -4.48 -7.23
C THR A 4 -16.73 -3.75 -8.56
N GLN A 5 -17.91 -3.34 -9.04
CA GLN A 5 -18.00 -2.43 -10.19
C GLN A 5 -17.68 -1.01 -9.75
N ILE A 6 -16.68 -0.40 -10.38
CA ILE A 6 -16.25 0.97 -10.12
C ILE A 6 -16.11 1.75 -11.43
N ALA A 7 -16.30 3.07 -11.38
CA ALA A 7 -16.03 3.93 -12.52
C ALA A 7 -14.51 4.11 -12.68
N CYS A 8 -13.96 3.81 -13.86
CA CYS A 8 -12.55 4.02 -14.16
C CYS A 8 -12.14 5.47 -13.87
N PRO A 9 -11.07 5.74 -13.10
CA PRO A 9 -10.67 7.11 -12.75
C PRO A 9 -10.45 8.02 -13.96
N ARG A 10 -9.97 7.44 -15.07
CA ARG A 10 -9.65 8.14 -16.33
C ARG A 10 -10.86 8.32 -17.25
N CYS A 11 -11.48 7.25 -17.72
CA CYS A 11 -12.54 7.32 -18.75
C CYS A 11 -13.96 7.12 -18.22
N LYS A 12 -14.14 6.93 -16.90
CA LYS A 12 -15.41 6.75 -16.19
C LYS A 12 -16.25 5.52 -16.58
N GLN A 13 -15.86 4.75 -17.59
CA GLN A 13 -16.43 3.43 -17.91
C GLN A 13 -16.42 2.52 -16.67
N LEU A 14 -17.49 1.75 -16.47
CA LEU A 14 -17.58 0.80 -15.37
C LEU A 14 -16.62 -0.37 -15.63
N ILE A 15 -15.80 -0.68 -14.64
CA ILE A 15 -14.83 -1.78 -14.68
C ILE A 15 -14.91 -2.58 -13.37
N SER A 16 -14.50 -3.84 -13.41
CA SER A 16 -14.40 -4.68 -12.21
C SER A 16 -13.03 -4.51 -11.57
N ALA A 17 -12.98 -4.28 -10.26
CA ALA A 17 -11.74 -4.23 -9.48
C ALA A 17 -11.96 -4.85 -8.10
N ASN A 18 -10.88 -5.35 -7.50
CA ASN A 18 -10.89 -5.77 -6.10
C ASN A 18 -10.74 -4.51 -5.23
N VAL A 19 -11.79 -4.14 -4.50
CA VAL A 19 -11.76 -3.01 -3.58
C VAL A 19 -11.80 -3.54 -2.16
N GLU A 20 -10.81 -3.17 -1.35
CA GLU A 20 -10.66 -3.63 0.03
C GLU A 20 -10.23 -2.45 0.90
N GLN A 21 -11.03 -2.14 1.92
CA GLN A 21 -10.75 -1.00 2.81
C GLN A 21 -10.18 -1.42 4.16
N LEU A 22 -10.43 -2.66 4.59
CA LEU A 22 -9.94 -3.19 5.86
C LEU A 22 -9.04 -4.40 5.60
N PHE A 23 -7.75 -4.24 5.92
CA PHE A 23 -6.76 -5.30 5.89
C PHE A 23 -6.43 -5.71 7.34
N ASP A 24 -7.27 -6.57 7.90
CA ASP A 24 -7.06 -7.13 9.24
C ASP A 24 -6.28 -8.44 9.15
N VAL A 25 -4.95 -8.36 9.30
CA VAL A 25 -4.03 -9.50 9.22
C VAL A 25 -4.26 -10.49 10.36
N THR A 26 -4.83 -10.02 11.47
CA THR A 26 -5.16 -10.88 12.62
C THR A 26 -6.30 -11.84 12.27
N ALA A 27 -7.29 -11.37 11.51
CA ALA A 27 -8.43 -12.17 11.08
C ALA A 27 -8.19 -12.86 9.72
N ASP A 28 -7.42 -12.25 8.82
CA ASP A 28 -7.12 -12.73 7.48
C ASP A 28 -5.62 -12.52 7.17
N PRO A 29 -4.74 -13.49 7.51
CA PRO A 29 -3.30 -13.33 7.31
C PRO A 29 -2.87 -12.98 5.88
N PRO A 30 -3.48 -13.54 4.81
CA PRO A 30 -3.25 -13.12 3.43
C PRO A 30 -3.51 -11.64 3.12
N ALA A 31 -4.27 -10.90 3.94
CA ALA A 31 -4.61 -9.49 3.68
C ALA A 31 -3.37 -8.60 3.50
N LYS A 32 -2.31 -8.81 4.30
CA LYS A 32 -1.04 -8.08 4.14
C LYS A 32 -0.49 -8.22 2.73
N GLN A 33 -0.42 -9.44 2.21
CA GLN A 33 0.15 -9.69 0.89
C GLN A 33 -0.67 -9.02 -0.21
N ARG A 34 -2.00 -9.02 -0.10
CA ARG A 34 -2.88 -8.36 -1.09
C ARG A 34 -2.68 -6.85 -1.13
N LEU A 35 -2.50 -6.23 0.04
CA LEU A 35 -2.16 -4.82 0.17
C LEU A 35 -0.79 -4.50 -0.45
N LEU A 36 0.26 -5.24 -0.02
CA LEU A 36 1.64 -4.96 -0.42
C LEU A 36 1.89 -5.22 -1.91
N SER A 37 1.25 -6.25 -2.48
CA SER A 37 1.38 -6.58 -3.91
C SER A 37 0.48 -5.76 -4.84
N GLY A 38 -0.43 -4.94 -4.29
CA GLY A 38 -1.39 -4.18 -5.09
C GLY A 38 -2.46 -5.06 -5.77
N GLN A 39 -2.72 -6.27 -5.27
CA GLN A 39 -3.83 -7.11 -5.75
C GLN A 39 -5.20 -6.51 -5.39
N SER A 40 -5.26 -5.76 -4.29
CA SER A 40 -6.40 -4.95 -3.88
C SER A 40 -6.16 -3.48 -4.23
N ASN A 41 -7.23 -2.74 -4.47
CA ASN A 41 -7.22 -1.30 -4.75
C ASN A 41 -6.34 -0.92 -5.94
N PHE A 42 -6.31 -1.76 -6.97
CA PHE A 42 -5.66 -1.50 -8.25
C PHE A 42 -6.64 -1.77 -9.38
N ALA A 43 -6.65 -0.89 -10.38
CA ALA A 43 -7.54 -1.01 -11.53
C ALA A 43 -6.74 -1.11 -12.83
N GLN A 44 -7.21 -2.01 -13.69
CA GLN A 44 -6.77 -2.14 -15.08
C GLN A 44 -8.00 -1.94 -15.97
N CYS A 45 -8.03 -0.86 -16.73
CA CYS A 45 -9.17 -0.50 -17.55
C CYS A 45 -9.00 -1.01 -18.99
N PRO A 46 -9.82 -1.96 -19.46
CA PRO A 46 -9.73 -2.48 -20.83
C PRO A 46 -10.16 -1.46 -21.89
N HIS A 47 -10.86 -0.39 -21.49
CA HIS A 47 -11.40 0.61 -22.42
C HIS A 47 -10.42 1.73 -22.79
N CYS A 48 -9.56 2.14 -21.85
CA CYS A 48 -8.64 3.28 -22.06
C CYS A 48 -7.18 2.98 -21.65
N GLY A 49 -6.87 1.75 -21.25
CA GLY A 49 -5.53 1.34 -20.84
C GLY A 49 -5.06 1.93 -19.51
N TYR A 50 -5.93 2.58 -18.72
CA TYR A 50 -5.57 3.04 -17.38
C TYR A 50 -5.13 1.86 -16.52
N GLN A 51 -3.95 1.98 -15.90
CA GLN A 51 -3.44 1.06 -14.90
C GLN A 51 -2.95 1.89 -13.71
N GLY A 52 -3.46 1.60 -12.51
CA GLY A 52 -3.08 2.37 -11.34
C GLY A 52 -3.87 2.04 -10.09
N ARG A 53 -3.38 2.57 -8.96
CA ARG A 53 -4.03 2.46 -7.67
C ARG A 53 -5.34 3.25 -7.66
N LEU A 54 -6.35 2.69 -7.00
CA LEU A 54 -7.59 3.36 -6.70
C LEU A 54 -7.42 4.23 -5.46
N ALA A 55 -8.01 5.43 -5.48
CA ALA A 55 -8.12 6.30 -4.32
C ALA A 55 -9.12 5.69 -3.34
N THR A 56 -8.63 4.85 -2.43
CA THR A 56 -9.45 4.10 -1.47
C THR A 56 -8.92 4.32 -0.06
N PRO A 57 -9.76 4.76 0.90
CA PRO A 57 -9.39 4.80 2.32
C PRO A 57 -9.09 3.40 2.84
N VAL A 58 -8.00 3.26 3.60
CA VAL A 58 -7.50 1.97 4.09
C VAL A 58 -7.31 1.99 5.60
N VAL A 59 -7.73 0.92 6.27
CA VAL A 59 -7.35 0.56 7.63
C VAL A 59 -6.56 -0.74 7.59
N TYR A 60 -5.39 -0.75 8.21
CA TYR A 60 -4.57 -1.95 8.39
C TYR A 60 -4.48 -2.28 9.87
N HIS A 61 -4.65 -3.56 10.20
CA HIS A 61 -4.61 -4.04 11.58
C HIS A 61 -3.75 -5.31 11.72
N ASP A 62 -2.88 -5.30 12.72
CA ASP A 62 -2.02 -6.43 13.11
C ASP A 62 -1.87 -6.44 14.64
N ASN A 63 -2.59 -7.35 15.31
CA ASN A 63 -2.62 -7.43 16.76
C ASN A 63 -1.29 -7.88 17.35
N ALA A 64 -0.56 -8.76 16.65
CA ALA A 64 0.73 -9.27 17.12
C ALA A 64 1.78 -8.14 17.19
N LYS A 65 1.60 -7.11 16.36
CA LYS A 65 2.50 -5.95 16.28
C LYS A 65 1.94 -4.67 16.90
N GLU A 66 0.75 -4.77 17.50
CA GLU A 66 0.02 -3.64 18.08
C GLU A 66 -0.15 -2.49 17.08
N LEU A 67 -0.51 -2.84 15.84
CA LEU A 67 -0.71 -1.89 14.76
C LEU A 67 -2.19 -1.70 14.47
N LEU A 68 -2.60 -0.43 14.48
CA LEU A 68 -3.83 0.04 13.86
C LEU A 68 -3.48 1.29 13.07
N LEU A 69 -3.31 1.12 11.76
CA LEU A 69 -2.88 2.16 10.84
C LEU A 69 -4.04 2.61 9.97
N THR A 70 -4.10 3.89 9.64
CA THR A 70 -5.09 4.45 8.74
C THR A 70 -4.40 5.24 7.63
N PHE A 71 -4.95 5.16 6.42
CA PHE A 71 -4.53 5.98 5.29
C PHE A 71 -5.78 6.51 4.59
N PHE A 72 -5.83 7.83 4.41
CA PHE A 72 -6.88 8.50 3.64
C PHE A 72 -6.27 9.19 2.42
N PRO A 73 -6.64 8.81 1.20
CA PRO A 73 -6.08 9.43 0.00
C PRO A 73 -6.43 10.92 -0.10
N PRO A 74 -5.45 11.83 -0.16
CA PRO A 74 -5.70 13.28 -0.23
C PRO A 74 -6.46 13.69 -1.50
N GLU A 75 -6.35 12.92 -2.59
CA GLU A 75 -7.05 13.15 -3.85
C GLU A 75 -8.58 13.02 -3.75
N LEU A 76 -9.11 12.45 -2.66
CA LEU A 76 -10.55 12.43 -2.40
C LEU A 76 -11.08 13.77 -1.88
N MET A 77 -10.19 14.67 -1.42
CA MET A 77 -10.52 16.04 -1.00
C MET A 77 -11.66 16.15 0.04
N LEU A 78 -11.75 15.18 0.95
CA LEU A 78 -12.79 15.17 1.98
C LEU A 78 -12.31 15.87 3.28
N PRO A 79 -13.15 16.65 3.96
CA PRO A 79 -12.85 17.20 5.28
C PRO A 79 -12.60 16.12 6.34
N VAL A 80 -11.75 16.40 7.34
CA VAL A 80 -11.30 15.41 8.35
C VAL A 80 -12.45 14.70 9.06
N ASN A 81 -13.51 15.42 9.42
CA ASN A 81 -14.70 14.83 10.05
C ASN A 81 -15.42 13.81 9.16
N GLU A 82 -15.41 13.99 7.83
CA GLU A 82 -15.95 13.02 6.89
C GLU A 82 -15.01 11.82 6.72
N GLN A 83 -13.70 12.05 6.75
CA GLN A 83 -12.71 10.98 6.74
C GLN A 83 -12.90 10.05 7.95
N GLU A 84 -13.07 10.62 9.14
CA GLU A 84 -13.34 9.86 10.38
C GLU A 84 -14.63 9.07 10.31
N ARG A 85 -15.70 9.63 9.71
CA ARG A 85 -16.97 8.90 9.50
C ARG A 85 -16.81 7.68 8.61
N ILE A 86 -15.90 7.71 7.63
CA ILE A 86 -15.62 6.59 6.73
C ILE A 86 -14.74 5.54 7.41
N ILE A 87 -13.71 5.97 8.14
CA ILE A 87 -12.73 5.08 8.78
C ILE A 87 -13.27 4.44 10.08
N GLY A 88 -14.10 5.17 10.83
CA GLY A 88 -14.64 4.73 12.13
C GLY A 88 -15.30 3.35 12.10
N PRO A 89 -16.23 3.06 11.17
CA PRO A 89 -16.83 1.73 11.03
C PRO A 89 -15.82 0.60 10.80
N LEU A 90 -14.73 0.86 10.05
CA LEU A 90 -13.68 -0.12 9.79
C LEU A 90 -12.88 -0.43 11.06
N ILE A 91 -12.56 0.59 11.86
CA ILE A 91 -11.91 0.42 13.18
C ILE A 91 -12.83 -0.32 14.15
N LYS A 92 -14.12 0.01 14.15
CA LYS A 92 -15.11 -0.69 14.97
C LYS A 92 -15.17 -2.18 14.62
N GLN A 93 -15.16 -2.51 13.33
CA GLN A 93 -15.14 -3.89 12.85
C GLN A 93 -13.91 -4.67 13.34
N VAL A 94 -12.73 -4.05 13.38
CA VAL A 94 -11.52 -4.65 13.98
C VAL A 94 -11.74 -4.93 15.47
N THR A 95 -12.20 -3.91 16.20
CA THR A 95 -12.39 -4.01 17.66
C THR A 95 -13.43 -5.07 18.03
N ASP A 96 -14.55 -5.12 17.31
CA ASP A 96 -15.66 -6.05 17.54
C ASP A 96 -15.22 -7.50 17.29
N ARG A 97 -14.33 -7.75 16.32
CA ARG A 97 -13.80 -9.09 15.99
C ARG A 97 -12.72 -9.58 16.94
N LEU A 98 -12.04 -8.68 17.64
CA LEU A 98 -10.98 -9.05 18.58
C LEU A 98 -11.55 -9.60 19.90
N PRO A 99 -11.01 -10.71 20.43
CA PRO A 99 -11.24 -11.13 21.80
C PRO A 99 -10.89 -10.01 22.78
N ALA A 100 -11.66 -9.88 23.87
CA ALA A 100 -11.53 -8.77 24.82
C ALA A 100 -10.11 -8.64 25.39
N GLU A 101 -9.45 -9.76 25.64
CA GLU A 101 -8.10 -9.85 26.21
C GLU A 101 -7.02 -9.34 25.24
N LYS A 102 -7.33 -9.32 23.94
CA LYS A 102 -6.44 -8.82 22.89
C LYS A 102 -6.68 -7.35 22.54
N ARG A 103 -7.71 -6.71 23.11
CA ARG A 103 -8.03 -5.28 22.89
C ARG A 103 -7.13 -4.39 23.74
N LYS A 104 -5.91 -4.16 23.27
CA LYS A 104 -4.92 -3.32 23.94
C LYS A 104 -5.11 -1.83 23.61
N ALA A 105 -4.39 -0.97 24.34
CA ALA A 105 -4.52 0.48 24.27
C ALA A 105 -4.26 1.09 22.87
N TYR A 106 -3.44 0.44 22.01
CA TYR A 106 -3.17 0.94 20.65
C TYR A 106 -4.43 1.11 19.79
N LEU A 107 -5.50 0.36 20.07
CA LEU A 107 -6.79 0.49 19.37
C LEU A 107 -7.49 1.82 19.62
N LEU A 108 -7.16 2.51 20.72
CA LEU A 108 -7.72 3.82 21.08
C LEU A 108 -7.02 4.98 20.37
N SER A 109 -5.83 4.72 19.79
CA SER A 109 -5.01 5.72 19.11
C SER A 109 -4.55 5.20 17.74
N PRO A 110 -5.46 5.09 16.76
CA PRO A 110 -5.09 4.74 15.39
C PRO A 110 -4.01 5.69 14.85
N GLN A 111 -2.98 5.14 14.22
CA GLN A 111 -1.89 5.92 13.64
C GLN A 111 -2.26 6.32 12.22
N ALA A 112 -2.46 7.61 11.99
CA ALA A 112 -2.73 8.15 10.67
C ALA A 112 -1.43 8.32 9.86
N ASN A 113 -1.39 7.73 8.67
CA ASN A 113 -0.31 7.90 7.70
C ASN A 113 -0.74 8.90 6.62
N LEU A 114 0.12 9.90 6.37
CA LEU A 114 -0.18 11.00 5.44
C LEU A 114 -0.01 10.61 3.96
N THR A 115 0.82 9.62 3.69
CA THR A 115 1.07 9.12 2.34
C THR A 115 0.94 7.60 2.31
N TYR A 116 0.55 7.05 1.15
CA TYR A 116 0.50 5.60 0.99
C TYR A 116 1.89 4.96 1.16
N GLU A 117 2.94 5.65 0.75
CA GLU A 117 4.31 5.17 0.94
C GLU A 117 4.69 5.06 2.42
N SER A 118 4.46 6.10 3.23
CA SER A 118 4.72 6.04 4.67
C SER A 118 3.88 4.97 5.37
N PHE A 119 2.64 4.75 4.89
CA PHE A 119 1.76 3.68 5.36
C PHE A 119 2.39 2.29 5.12
N LEU A 120 2.86 2.02 3.90
CA LEU A 120 3.55 0.76 3.59
C LEU A 120 4.87 0.61 4.35
N GLN A 121 5.67 1.68 4.43
CA GLN A 121 6.93 1.68 5.17
C GLN A 121 6.71 1.38 6.66
N THR A 122 5.64 1.88 7.27
CA THR A 122 5.31 1.60 8.67
C THR A 122 5.01 0.11 8.88
N ILE A 123 4.26 -0.51 7.97
CA ILE A 123 3.97 -1.95 7.99
C ILE A 123 5.27 -2.76 7.86
N LEU A 124 6.08 -2.44 6.85
CA LEU A 124 7.32 -3.15 6.53
C LEU A 124 8.40 -2.95 7.61
N GLY A 125 8.49 -1.76 8.20
CA GLY A 125 9.39 -1.49 9.33
C GLY A 125 9.10 -2.39 10.53
N LYS A 126 7.83 -2.73 10.75
CA LYS A 126 7.40 -3.67 11.78
C LYS A 126 7.64 -5.13 11.40
N ASP A 127 7.92 -5.42 10.13
CA ASP A 127 8.48 -6.69 9.64
C ASP A 127 10.03 -6.70 9.65
N GLY A 128 10.68 -5.64 10.14
CA GLY A 128 12.15 -5.53 10.18
C GLY A 128 12.78 -5.02 8.90
N ILE A 129 11.99 -4.53 7.94
CA ILE A 129 12.47 -3.96 6.68
C ILE A 129 12.57 -2.45 6.84
N THR A 130 13.80 -1.92 6.87
CA THR A 130 14.03 -0.48 7.10
C THR A 130 13.85 0.34 5.82
N PRO A 131 13.60 1.66 5.92
CA PRO A 131 13.58 2.56 4.76
C PRO A 131 14.87 2.51 3.93
N GLU A 132 16.02 2.32 4.58
CA GLU A 132 17.32 2.22 3.91
C GLU A 132 17.39 0.94 3.07
N MET A 133 16.92 -0.19 3.60
CA MET A 133 16.83 -1.45 2.83
C MET A 133 15.91 -1.29 1.61
N LEU A 134 14.78 -0.59 1.76
CA LEU A 134 13.87 -0.33 0.63
C LEU A 134 14.52 0.56 -0.42
N LYS A 135 15.22 1.61 0.01
CA LYS A 135 15.95 2.51 -0.88
C LYS A 135 17.05 1.77 -1.64
N GLU A 136 17.82 0.92 -0.96
CA GLU A 136 18.85 0.10 -1.60
C GLU A 136 18.26 -0.83 -2.66
N GLN A 137 17.12 -1.49 -2.37
CA GLN A 137 16.42 -2.31 -3.36
C GLN A 137 15.92 -1.48 -4.56
N GLN A 138 15.39 -0.28 -4.34
CA GLN A 138 14.95 0.62 -5.40
C GLN A 138 16.13 1.05 -6.29
N GLU A 139 17.26 1.44 -5.69
CA GLU A 139 18.47 1.84 -6.42
C GLU A 139 19.02 0.69 -7.28
N ARG A 140 18.98 -0.55 -6.75
CA ARG A 140 19.34 -1.75 -7.50
C ARG A 140 18.42 -1.96 -8.71
N VAL A 141 17.10 -1.85 -8.56
CA VAL A 141 16.15 -1.98 -9.68
C VAL A 141 16.36 -0.88 -10.72
N GLN A 142 16.47 0.38 -10.30
CA GLN A 142 16.72 1.51 -11.21
C GLN A 142 18.05 1.37 -11.95
N PHE A 143 19.06 0.77 -11.33
CA PHE A 143 20.31 0.45 -12.00
C PHE A 143 20.13 -0.61 -13.08
N LEU A 144 19.40 -1.70 -12.79
CA LEU A 144 19.09 -2.74 -13.78
C LEU A 144 18.30 -2.18 -14.97
N GLU A 145 17.30 -1.34 -14.72
CA GLU A 145 16.53 -0.67 -15.76
C GLU A 145 17.42 0.20 -16.67
N ARG A 146 18.33 0.99 -16.07
CA ARG A 146 19.32 1.78 -16.83
C ARG A 146 20.22 0.90 -17.69
N LEU A 147 20.68 -0.25 -17.18
CA LEU A 147 21.50 -1.18 -17.96
C LEU A 147 20.75 -1.75 -19.17
N MET A 148 19.45 -2.03 -19.02
CA MET A 148 18.61 -2.53 -20.11
C MET A 148 18.35 -1.46 -21.18
N GLN A 149 18.27 -0.19 -20.81
CA GLN A 149 18.05 0.93 -21.73
C GLN A 149 19.31 1.28 -22.55
N VAL A 150 20.50 1.06 -22.02
CA VAL A 150 21.76 1.37 -22.71
C VAL A 150 22.04 0.33 -23.77
N THR A 151 22.10 0.75 -25.04
CA THR A 151 22.32 -0.13 -26.20
C THR A 151 23.80 -0.31 -26.56
N SER A 152 24.67 0.64 -26.19
CA SER A 152 26.10 0.55 -26.48
C SER A 152 26.86 -0.23 -25.40
N LYS A 153 27.73 -1.16 -25.85
CA LYS A 153 28.48 -2.06 -24.96
C LYS A 153 29.45 -1.31 -24.06
N ASP A 154 30.11 -0.27 -24.57
CA ASP A 154 31.13 0.49 -23.84
C ASP A 154 30.51 1.31 -22.70
N VAL A 155 29.39 1.99 -22.96
CA VAL A 155 28.66 2.76 -21.95
C VAL A 155 28.06 1.83 -20.89
N ARG A 156 27.54 0.66 -21.29
CA ARG A 156 27.05 -0.35 -20.34
C ARG A 156 28.17 -0.86 -19.44
N SER A 157 29.35 -1.11 -20.00
CA SER A 157 30.52 -1.59 -19.24
C SER A 157 31.03 -0.55 -18.24
N GLU A 158 31.01 0.73 -18.61
CA GLU A 158 31.40 1.83 -17.72
C GLU A 158 30.41 2.03 -16.57
N LEU A 159 29.09 1.93 -16.84
CA LEU A 159 28.06 1.98 -15.81
C LEU A 159 28.21 0.87 -14.76
N ILE A 160 28.60 -0.34 -15.17
CA ILE A 160 28.88 -1.45 -14.25
C ILE A 160 30.05 -1.12 -13.34
N LYS A 161 31.17 -0.66 -13.91
CA LYS A 161 32.37 -0.27 -13.14
C LYS A 161 32.11 0.85 -12.14
N GLN A 162 31.24 1.79 -12.48
CA GLN A 162 30.87 2.89 -11.57
C GLN A 162 30.00 2.41 -10.41
N ASN A 163 29.14 1.42 -10.63
CA ASN A 163 28.32 0.84 -9.57
C ASN A 163 29.16 0.03 -8.57
N GLU A 164 30.13 -0.75 -9.06
CA GLU A 164 31.05 -1.54 -8.22
C GLU A 164 31.92 -0.70 -7.27
N LYS A 165 32.09 0.61 -7.52
CA LYS A 165 32.83 1.52 -6.63
C LYS A 165 31.99 2.09 -5.50
N ASN A 166 30.66 1.93 -5.56
CA ASN A 166 29.73 2.49 -4.58
C ASN A 166 29.29 1.46 -3.51
N TYR A 167 29.75 0.22 -3.61
CA TYR A 167 29.56 -0.89 -2.66
C TYR A 167 30.92 -1.42 -2.21
#